data_AF-A0A819C7L2-F1
#
_entry.id   AF-A0A819C7L2-F1
#
_cell.length_a   1.000
_cell.length_b   1.000
_cell.length_c   1.000
_cell.angle_alpha   90.00
_cell.angle_beta   90.00
_cell.angle_gamma   90.00
#
_symmetry.space_group_name_H-M   'P 1'
#
loop_
_entity.id
_entity.type
_entity.pdbx_description
1 polymer ?
#
loop_
_entity_poly.entity_id
_entity_poly.type
_entity_poly.pdbx_seq_one_letter_code
_entity_poly.pdbx_strand_id
1 'polypeptide(L)'
;MGGILLSGTVTCNKKQNIFFPFIEFSDETSGTNVPSQFIPAIKKGLIRAYEKGSLSGNKISGVKFRLQDGDNHIVDSNELAFMLAAEGAIRQTQEYGQWQIIEPVMLVEINAPTEFQSAVHSLVIKRFGIVSGIEPREDWFTMLAEIPLNDMFGFSTDIRSHTQGKGEFSMEYVRYCPIRSDVSNKIIQQYQESLEQPQQQRRKN
;
A
#
# COMPACT_ATOMS: atom_id res chain seq x y z
N MET A 1 24.39 15.49 -24.69
CA MET A 1 24.56 14.15 -24.10
C MET A 1 23.31 13.37 -24.47
N GLY A 2 23.43 12.32 -25.28
CA GLY A 2 22.30 11.47 -25.66
C GLY A 2 21.85 10.70 -24.43
N GLY A 3 20.77 11.14 -23.81
CA GLY A 3 20.14 10.46 -22.68
C GLY A 3 18.97 9.63 -23.17
N ILE A 4 18.76 8.47 -22.56
CA ILE A 4 17.51 7.74 -22.74
C ILE A 4 16.40 8.51 -22.03
N LEU A 5 15.43 9.00 -22.79
CA LEU A 5 14.22 9.60 -22.23
C LEU A 5 13.14 8.52 -22.19
N LEU A 6 12.40 8.42 -21.08
CA LEU A 6 11.17 7.63 -21.02
C LEU A 6 10.03 8.60 -20.71
N SER A 7 9.02 8.61 -21.57
CA SER A 7 7.77 9.34 -21.36
C SER A 7 6.69 8.36 -20.94
N GLY A 8 6.08 8.62 -19.80
CA GLY A 8 5.03 7.77 -19.28
C GLY A 8 4.17 8.47 -18.24
N THR A 9 2.92 8.03 -18.16
CA THR A 9 1.99 8.52 -17.14
C THR A 9 1.82 7.45 -16.07
N VAL A 10 2.03 7.86 -14.83
CA VAL A 10 1.73 7.06 -13.64
C VAL A 10 0.34 7.44 -13.14
N THR A 11 -0.61 6.50 -13.22
CA THR A 11 -1.97 6.73 -12.72
C THR A 11 -2.27 5.81 -11.54
N CYS A 12 -2.75 6.40 -10.44
CA CYS A 12 -3.37 5.69 -9.33
C CYS A 12 -4.89 5.80 -9.49
N ASN A 13 -5.59 4.66 -9.57
CA ASN A 13 -7.03 4.65 -9.81
C ASN A 13 -7.79 5.11 -8.55
N LYS A 14 -8.12 6.40 -8.49
CA LYS A 14 -8.91 6.98 -7.39
C LYS A 14 -10.41 6.61 -7.43
N LYS A 15 -10.91 6.03 -8.53
CA LYS A 15 -12.37 5.90 -8.78
C LYS A 15 -13.01 4.65 -8.21
N GLN A 16 -12.22 3.68 -7.77
CA GLN A 16 -12.70 2.50 -7.06
C GLN A 16 -11.84 2.40 -5.81
N ASN A 17 -12.44 2.33 -4.62
CA ASN A 17 -11.76 2.05 -3.34
C ASN A 17 -11.12 0.63 -3.31
N ILE A 18 -10.80 0.08 -4.48
CA ILE A 18 -10.18 -1.20 -4.75
C ILE A 18 -8.76 -0.87 -5.20
N PHE A 19 -7.88 -0.68 -4.21
CA PHE A 19 -6.45 -0.59 -4.46
C PHE A 19 -5.95 -1.96 -4.90
N PHE A 20 -5.60 -2.09 -6.19
CA PHE A 20 -4.98 -3.31 -6.68
C PHE A 20 -3.58 -3.46 -6.05
N PRO A 21 -3.25 -4.61 -5.43
CA PRO A 21 -1.96 -4.81 -4.78
C PRO A 21 -0.80 -4.98 -5.77
N PHE A 22 -1.08 -4.99 -7.08
CA PHE A 22 -0.08 -5.19 -8.12
C PHE A 22 0.21 -3.91 -8.91
N ILE A 23 1.43 -3.86 -9.43
CA ILE A 23 1.86 -2.83 -10.38
C ILE A 23 1.43 -3.28 -11.76
N GLU A 24 0.65 -2.45 -12.44
CA GLU A 24 0.25 -2.69 -13.82
C GLU A 24 1.24 -1.99 -14.75
N PHE A 25 1.79 -2.72 -15.72
CA PHE A 25 2.65 -2.15 -16.77
C PHE A 25 1.92 -2.28 -18.10
N SER A 26 1.71 -1.16 -18.77
CA SER A 26 1.12 -1.08 -20.10
C SER A 26 2.14 -0.46 -21.06
N ASP A 27 2.47 -1.21 -22.10
CA ASP A 27 3.26 -0.69 -23.21
C ASP A 27 2.30 -0.08 -24.24
N GLU A 28 2.40 1.24 -24.42
CA GLU A 28 1.67 2.04 -25.41
C GLU A 28 2.64 2.69 -26.41
N THR A 29 3.89 2.20 -26.47
CA THR A 29 4.89 2.74 -27.39
C THR A 29 4.51 2.48 -28.85
N SER A 30 4.81 3.46 -29.70
CA SER A 30 4.63 3.36 -31.14
C SER A 30 5.91 3.81 -31.86
N GLY A 31 6.33 3.06 -32.87
CA GLY A 31 7.57 3.35 -33.62
C GLY A 31 8.81 2.64 -33.09
N THR A 32 10.00 3.18 -33.38
CA THR A 32 11.30 2.54 -33.13
C THR A 32 12.12 3.17 -32.01
N ASN A 33 11.59 4.22 -31.36
CA ASN A 33 12.30 4.99 -30.34
C ASN A 33 12.65 4.16 -29.10
N VAL A 34 11.75 3.25 -28.70
CA VAL A 34 12.00 2.27 -27.65
C VAL A 34 12.04 0.88 -28.29
N PRO A 35 13.23 0.28 -28.48
CA PRO A 35 13.34 -1.05 -29.06
C PRO A 35 12.65 -2.08 -28.15
N SER A 36 11.78 -2.91 -28.73
CA SER A 36 10.95 -3.85 -27.95
C SER A 36 11.76 -4.85 -27.11
N GLN A 37 13.01 -5.12 -27.51
CA GLN A 37 13.95 -5.95 -26.77
C GLN A 37 14.30 -5.40 -25.36
N PHE A 38 14.16 -4.08 -25.14
CA PHE A 38 14.46 -3.45 -23.85
C PHE A 38 13.24 -3.26 -22.94
N ILE A 39 12.02 -3.54 -23.42
CA ILE A 39 10.79 -3.47 -22.61
C ILE A 39 10.89 -4.34 -21.34
N PRO A 40 11.40 -5.59 -21.37
CA PRO A 40 11.55 -6.40 -20.16
C PRO A 40 12.50 -5.76 -19.13
N ALA A 41 13.54 -5.06 -19.59
CA ALA A 41 14.50 -4.38 -18.73
C ALA A 41 13.90 -3.15 -18.06
N ILE A 42 13.10 -2.38 -18.80
CA ILE A 42 12.31 -1.27 -18.26
C ILE A 42 11.38 -1.82 -17.16
N LYS A 43 10.63 -2.88 -17.45
CA LYS A 43 9.73 -3.52 -16.47
C LYS A 43 10.47 -3.96 -15.20
N LYS A 44 11.67 -4.54 -15.34
CA LYS A 44 12.52 -4.94 -14.21
C LYS A 44 12.97 -3.74 -13.38
N GLY A 45 13.39 -2.65 -14.03
CA GLY A 45 13.75 -1.39 -13.37
C GLY A 45 12.57 -0.77 -12.61
N LEU A 46 11.37 -0.79 -13.21
CA LEU A 46 10.14 -0.35 -12.54
C LEU A 46 9.86 -1.16 -11.27
N ILE A 47 9.86 -2.50 -11.37
CA ILE A 47 9.59 -3.37 -10.21
C ILE A 47 10.57 -3.07 -9.08
N ARG A 48 11.87 -2.96 -9.40
CA ARG A 48 12.91 -2.63 -8.42
C ARG A 48 12.71 -1.27 -7.77
N ALA A 49 12.33 -0.26 -8.55
CA ALA A 49 12.06 1.08 -8.02
C ALA A 49 10.83 1.12 -7.11
N TYR A 50 9.85 0.23 -7.30
CA TYR A 50 8.67 0.14 -6.45
C TYR A 50 8.86 -0.70 -5.19
N GLU A 51 9.95 -1.45 -5.04
CA GLU A 51 10.25 -2.19 -3.81
C GLU A 51 10.42 -1.27 -2.59
N LYS A 52 10.90 -0.05 -2.80
CA LYS A 52 11.16 0.92 -1.73
C LYS A 52 10.56 2.29 -2.06
N GLY A 53 9.52 2.67 -1.33
CA GLY A 53 8.91 3.99 -1.42
C GLY A 53 9.66 5.08 -0.64
N SER A 54 9.51 6.33 -1.07
CA SER A 54 10.14 7.50 -0.45
C SER A 54 9.51 7.89 0.90
N LEU A 55 8.21 7.65 1.10
CA LEU A 55 7.48 8.10 2.30
C LEU A 55 7.81 7.31 3.57
N SER A 56 7.81 5.99 3.48
CA SER A 56 7.95 5.10 4.66
C SER A 56 8.94 3.95 4.42
N GLY A 57 9.59 3.89 3.26
CA GLY A 57 10.45 2.78 2.88
C GLY A 57 9.69 1.50 2.50
N ASN A 58 8.36 1.48 2.60
CA ASN A 58 7.54 0.34 2.25
C ASN A 58 7.37 0.19 0.73
N LYS A 59 7.00 -1.01 0.30
CA LYS A 59 6.68 -1.31 -1.10
C LYS A 59 5.50 -0.46 -1.60
N ILE A 60 5.64 0.09 -2.79
CA ILE A 60 4.57 0.83 -3.47
C ILE A 60 3.65 -0.16 -4.19
N SER A 61 2.34 0.09 -4.11
CA SER A 61 1.29 -0.71 -4.75
C SER A 61 0.19 0.20 -5.31
N GLY A 62 -0.70 -0.35 -6.16
CA GLY A 62 -1.85 0.40 -6.70
C GLY A 62 -1.48 1.38 -7.82
N VAL A 63 -0.43 1.07 -8.59
CA VAL A 63 0.10 1.97 -9.60
C VAL A 63 0.05 1.32 -10.99
N LYS A 64 -0.47 2.07 -11.97
CA LYS A 64 -0.35 1.73 -13.39
C LYS A 64 0.69 2.62 -14.05
N PHE A 65 1.73 1.99 -14.59
CA PHE A 65 2.74 2.63 -15.42
C PHE A 65 2.41 2.43 -16.89
N ARG A 66 2.21 3.53 -17.61
CA ARG A 66 2.03 3.52 -19.07
C ARG A 66 3.30 4.03 -19.72
N LEU A 67 3.97 3.18 -20.48
CA LEU A 67 5.10 3.58 -21.30
C LEU A 67 4.57 4.10 -22.64
N GLN A 68 4.69 5.39 -22.90
CA GLN A 68 4.06 6.03 -24.07
C GLN A 68 5.05 6.26 -25.20
N ASP A 69 6.25 6.75 -24.86
CA ASP A 69 7.30 7.01 -25.84
C ASP A 69 8.66 7.07 -25.11
N GLY A 70 9.74 7.20 -25.85
CA GLY A 70 11.06 7.42 -25.32
C GLY A 70 12.04 7.93 -26.37
N ASP A 71 13.31 7.91 -26.02
CA ASP A 71 14.39 8.18 -26.98
C ASP A 71 15.56 7.24 -26.71
N ASN A 72 16.28 6.87 -27.77
CA ASN A 72 17.41 5.97 -27.69
C ASN A 72 18.61 6.49 -28.50
N HIS A 73 19.78 6.08 -28.08
CA HIS A 73 21.03 6.31 -28.79
C HIS A 73 21.68 4.99 -29.19
N ILE A 74 22.00 4.81 -30.47
CA ILE A 74 22.44 3.53 -31.04
C ILE A 74 23.67 2.94 -30.33
N VAL A 75 24.59 3.79 -29.89
CA VAL A 75 25.88 3.37 -29.30
C VAL A 75 25.78 3.25 -27.77
N ASP A 76 24.99 4.11 -27.13
CA ASP A 76 24.97 4.24 -25.67
C ASP A 76 23.76 3.54 -25.01
N SER A 77 22.80 3.07 -25.81
CA SER A 77 21.62 2.38 -25.30
C SER A 77 21.89 0.91 -25.06
N ASN A 78 21.82 0.51 -23.80
CA ASN A 78 21.91 -0.87 -23.36
C ASN A 78 20.82 -1.18 -22.34
N GLU A 79 20.71 -2.46 -21.98
CA GLU A 79 19.70 -2.96 -21.04
C GLU A 79 19.74 -2.22 -19.68
N LEU A 80 20.94 -2.01 -19.16
CA LEU A 80 21.15 -1.34 -17.87
C LEU A 80 20.73 0.13 -17.93
N ALA A 81 21.00 0.82 -19.04
CA ALA A 81 20.63 2.21 -19.22
C ALA A 81 19.10 2.41 -19.22
N PHE A 82 18.35 1.55 -19.91
CA PHE A 82 16.88 1.56 -19.87
C PHE A 82 16.31 1.21 -18.49
N MET A 83 16.95 0.26 -17.79
CA MET A 83 16.58 -0.08 -16.41
C MET A 83 16.76 1.10 -15.46
N LEU A 84 17.91 1.78 -15.52
CA LEU A 84 18.20 2.96 -14.70
C LEU A 84 17.32 4.16 -15.07
N ALA A 85 17.00 4.34 -16.35
CA ALA A 85 16.06 5.37 -16.79
C ALA A 85 14.66 5.13 -16.20
N ALA A 86 14.20 3.87 -16.17
CA ALA A 86 12.93 3.50 -15.54
C ALA A 86 12.95 3.76 -14.03
N GLU A 87 14.04 3.40 -13.34
CA GLU A 87 14.21 3.71 -11.91
C GLU A 87 14.19 5.23 -11.65
N GLY A 88 14.84 6.02 -12.51
CA GLY A 88 14.86 7.48 -12.44
C GLY A 88 13.48 8.10 -12.64
N ALA A 89 12.71 7.62 -13.62
CA ALA A 89 11.34 8.06 -13.87
C ALA A 89 10.43 7.82 -12.66
N ILE A 90 10.55 6.66 -12.00
CA ILE A 90 9.80 6.40 -10.76
C ILE A 90 10.23 7.33 -9.64
N ARG A 91 11.52 7.60 -9.48
CA ARG A 91 12.02 8.52 -8.46
C ARG A 91 11.46 9.93 -8.63
N GLN A 92 11.37 10.42 -9.86
CA GLN A 92 10.71 11.70 -10.16
C GLN A 92 9.21 11.66 -9.81
N THR A 93 8.51 10.57 -10.14
CA THR A 93 7.08 10.42 -9.78
C THR A 93 6.87 10.34 -8.27
N GLN A 94 7.84 9.80 -7.53
CA GLN A 94 7.84 9.77 -6.06
C GLN A 94 8.00 11.17 -5.45
N GLU A 95 8.78 12.04 -6.10
CA GLU A 95 9.05 13.41 -5.63
C GLU A 95 7.88 14.36 -5.92
N TYR A 96 7.31 14.30 -7.13
CA TYR A 96 6.22 15.21 -7.54
C TYR A 96 4.81 14.64 -7.29
N GLY A 97 4.69 13.34 -7.06
CA GLY A 97 3.41 12.67 -6.87
C GLY A 97 2.82 12.86 -5.47
N GLN A 98 1.49 12.82 -5.38
CA GLN A 98 0.80 12.73 -4.10
C GLN A 98 0.66 11.27 -3.67
N TRP A 99 1.47 10.87 -2.70
CA TRP A 99 1.50 9.51 -2.19
C TRP A 99 0.81 9.43 -0.83
N GLN A 100 0.12 8.32 -0.59
CA GLN A 100 -0.51 8.02 0.69
C GLN A 100 -0.10 6.63 1.13
N ILE A 101 0.11 6.46 2.42
CA ILE A 101 0.31 5.14 3.01
C ILE A 101 -1.06 4.48 3.11
N ILE A 102 -1.12 3.20 2.75
CA ILE A 102 -2.32 2.38 2.80
C ILE A 102 -2.12 1.23 3.78
N GLU A 103 -3.18 0.83 4.46
CA GLU A 103 -3.21 -0.35 5.33
C GLU A 103 -4.32 -1.32 4.91
N PRO A 104 -4.13 -2.63 5.16
CA PRO A 104 -5.17 -3.60 4.90
C PRO A 104 -6.30 -3.46 5.93
N VAL A 105 -7.53 -3.53 5.43
CA VAL A 105 -8.76 -3.55 6.22
C VAL A 105 -9.34 -4.96 6.20
N MET A 106 -9.70 -5.43 7.38
CA MET A 106 -10.26 -6.76 7.60
C MET A 106 -11.78 -6.65 7.77
N LEU A 107 -12.54 -7.53 7.12
CA LEU A 107 -13.92 -7.81 7.50
C LEU A 107 -13.86 -8.75 8.68
N VAL A 108 -14.37 -8.30 9.81
CA VAL A 108 -14.41 -9.02 11.06
C VAL A 108 -15.84 -9.43 11.31
N GLU A 109 -16.07 -10.74 11.42
CA GLU A 109 -17.33 -11.31 11.87
C GLU A 109 -17.19 -11.69 13.34
N ILE A 110 -18.01 -11.09 14.20
CA ILE A 110 -17.97 -11.30 15.64
C ILE A 110 -19.25 -12.00 16.06
N ASN A 111 -19.13 -13.16 16.71
CA ASN A 111 -20.23 -13.93 17.24
C ASN A 111 -20.18 -13.93 18.76
N ALA A 112 -21.22 -13.43 19.42
CA ALA A 112 -21.29 -13.40 20.88
C ALA A 112 -22.75 -13.43 21.38
N PRO A 113 -22.98 -13.77 22.67
CA PRO A 113 -24.30 -13.68 23.28
C PRO A 113 -24.86 -12.25 23.31
N THR A 114 -26.17 -12.10 23.11
CA THR A 114 -26.86 -10.79 23.01
C THR A 114 -26.68 -9.91 24.25
N GLU A 115 -26.48 -10.51 25.42
CA GLU A 115 -26.16 -9.81 26.68
C GLU A 115 -24.88 -8.93 26.59
N PHE A 116 -23.94 -9.25 25.69
CA PHE A 116 -22.69 -8.52 25.51
C PHE A 116 -22.66 -7.60 24.28
N GLN A 117 -23.79 -7.44 23.57
CA GLN A 117 -23.85 -6.68 22.32
C GLN A 117 -23.27 -5.25 22.46
N SER A 118 -23.66 -4.53 23.53
CA SER A 118 -23.17 -3.16 23.79
C SER A 118 -21.67 -3.11 24.08
N ALA A 119 -21.13 -4.12 24.77
CA ALA A 119 -19.71 -4.20 25.10
C ALA A 119 -18.87 -4.47 23.84
N VAL A 120 -19.32 -5.41 22.99
CA VAL A 120 -18.68 -5.71 21.71
C VAL A 120 -18.75 -4.52 20.76
N HIS A 121 -19.90 -3.84 20.67
CA HIS A 121 -20.04 -2.64 19.85
C HIS A 121 -19.04 -1.55 20.27
N SER A 122 -18.92 -1.29 21.57
CA SER A 122 -17.97 -0.31 22.11
C SER A 122 -16.51 -0.69 21.81
N LEU A 123 -16.19 -1.98 21.81
CA LEU A 123 -14.86 -2.48 21.46
C LEU A 123 -14.51 -2.20 19.99
N VAL A 124 -15.45 -2.44 19.07
CA VAL A 124 -15.27 -2.16 17.64
C VAL A 124 -15.02 -0.68 17.40
N ILE A 125 -15.80 0.21 18.04
CA ILE A 125 -15.60 1.66 17.93
C ILE A 125 -14.24 2.10 18.49
N LYS A 126 -13.80 1.54 19.61
CA LYS A 126 -12.47 1.81 20.20
C LYS A 126 -11.33 1.43 19.25
N ARG A 127 -11.57 0.47 18.36
CA ARG A 127 -10.63 -0.05 17.36
C ARG A 127 -10.80 0.65 16.00
N PHE A 128 -11.51 1.78 15.96
CA PHE A 128 -11.81 2.54 14.74
C PHE A 128 -12.51 1.71 13.65
N GLY A 129 -13.23 0.66 14.07
CA GLY A 129 -14.00 -0.19 13.19
C GLY A 129 -15.29 0.47 12.73
N ILE A 130 -15.70 0.16 11.51
CA ILE A 130 -16.98 0.59 10.93
C ILE A 130 -17.91 -0.62 10.93
N VAL A 131 -19.02 -0.55 11.64
CA VAL A 131 -20.01 -1.63 11.67
C VAL A 131 -20.83 -1.60 10.38
N SER A 132 -20.80 -2.70 9.62
CA SER A 132 -21.56 -2.89 8.40
C SER A 132 -22.98 -3.38 8.69
N GLY A 133 -23.14 -4.23 9.70
CA GLY A 133 -24.43 -4.79 10.06
C GLY A 133 -24.37 -5.63 11.34
N ILE A 134 -25.55 -5.84 11.93
CA ILE A 134 -25.75 -6.71 13.09
C ILE A 134 -26.93 -7.62 12.78
N GLU A 135 -26.69 -8.93 12.81
CA GLU A 135 -27.71 -9.96 12.61
C GLU A 135 -28.01 -10.62 13.96
N PRO A 136 -29.16 -10.31 14.57
CA PRO A 136 -29.58 -10.97 15.80
C PRO A 136 -30.07 -12.40 15.51
N ARG A 137 -29.71 -13.33 16.38
CA ARG A 137 -30.29 -14.66 16.57
C ARG A 137 -30.87 -14.72 18.00
N GLU A 138 -31.59 -15.78 18.38
CA GLU A 138 -32.34 -15.82 19.65
C GLU A 138 -31.50 -15.39 20.87
N ASP A 139 -30.43 -16.13 21.19
CA ASP A 139 -29.54 -15.82 22.34
C ASP A 139 -28.18 -15.24 21.93
N TRP A 140 -27.92 -15.13 20.62
CA TRP A 140 -26.63 -14.74 20.04
C TRP A 140 -26.80 -13.66 18.99
N PHE A 141 -25.76 -12.89 18.72
CA PHE A 141 -25.74 -11.98 17.58
C PHE A 141 -24.44 -12.17 16.79
N THR A 142 -24.55 -11.90 15.50
CA THR A 142 -23.41 -11.80 14.59
C THR A 142 -23.24 -10.33 14.19
N MET A 143 -22.06 -9.76 14.41
CA MET A 143 -21.73 -8.39 14.00
C MET A 143 -20.67 -8.43 12.92
N LEU A 144 -20.95 -7.80 11.78
CA LEU A 144 -20.00 -7.58 10.70
C LEU A 144 -19.43 -6.18 10.80
N ALA A 145 -18.12 -6.06 10.91
CA ALA A 145 -17.42 -4.79 10.99
C ALA A 145 -16.15 -4.80 10.16
N GLU A 146 -15.82 -3.66 9.55
CA GLU A 146 -14.55 -3.44 8.88
C GLU A 146 -13.57 -2.77 9.85
N ILE A 147 -12.45 -3.42 10.14
CA ILE A 147 -11.46 -2.94 11.12
C ILE A 147 -10.08 -2.89 10.46
N PRO A 148 -9.32 -1.79 10.58
CA PRO A 148 -7.93 -1.76 10.13
C PRO A 148 -7.10 -2.83 10.82
N LEU A 149 -6.27 -3.57 10.07
CA LEU A 149 -5.46 -4.65 10.63
C LEU A 149 -4.51 -4.17 11.73
N ASN A 150 -4.01 -2.93 11.62
CA ASN A 150 -3.14 -2.33 12.62
C ASN A 150 -3.82 -2.18 14.00
N ASP A 151 -5.15 -2.05 14.03
CA ASP A 151 -5.91 -1.94 15.28
C ASP A 151 -6.33 -3.32 15.84
N MET A 152 -6.24 -4.40 15.05
CA MET A 152 -6.66 -5.76 15.43
C MET A 152 -5.72 -6.48 16.40
N PHE A 153 -4.52 -5.95 16.67
CA PHE A 153 -3.59 -6.57 17.61
C PHE A 153 -4.18 -6.61 19.04
N GLY A 154 -4.24 -7.81 19.61
CA GLY A 154 -4.83 -8.06 20.93
C GLY A 154 -6.36 -8.20 20.95
N PHE A 155 -7.02 -8.15 19.80
CA PHE A 155 -8.49 -8.22 19.72
C PHE A 155 -9.08 -9.51 20.29
N SER A 156 -8.40 -10.65 20.13
CA SER A 156 -8.82 -11.94 20.71
C SER A 156 -8.95 -11.88 22.23
N THR A 157 -7.97 -11.27 22.90
CA THR A 157 -7.98 -11.11 24.36
C THR A 157 -9.12 -10.18 24.78
N ASP A 158 -9.31 -9.07 24.06
CA ASP A 158 -10.38 -8.12 24.36
C ASP A 158 -11.76 -8.75 24.25
N ILE A 159 -12.05 -9.46 23.14
CA ILE A 159 -13.33 -10.16 22.95
C ILE A 159 -13.57 -11.13 24.10
N ARG A 160 -12.56 -11.93 24.46
CA ARG A 160 -12.69 -12.89 25.56
C ARG A 160 -13.02 -12.20 26.89
N SER A 161 -12.32 -11.11 27.22
CA SER A 161 -12.55 -10.39 28.46
C SER A 161 -13.94 -9.73 28.55
N HIS A 162 -14.44 -9.18 27.43
CA HIS A 162 -15.72 -8.46 27.41
C HIS A 162 -16.94 -9.38 27.24
N THR A 163 -16.72 -10.62 26.81
CA THR A 163 -17.79 -11.63 26.62
C THR A 163 -17.71 -12.79 27.61
N GLN A 164 -16.91 -12.66 28.68
CA GLN A 164 -16.62 -13.73 29.64
C GLN A 164 -16.14 -15.03 28.99
N GLY A 165 -15.47 -14.90 27.85
CA GLY A 165 -14.93 -16.01 27.06
C GLY A 165 -15.93 -16.76 26.21
N LYS A 166 -17.16 -16.25 26.04
CA LYS A 166 -18.18 -16.85 25.19
C LYS A 166 -18.14 -16.36 23.74
N GLY A 167 -17.54 -15.20 23.47
CA GLY A 167 -17.47 -14.62 22.14
C GLY A 167 -16.31 -15.16 21.31
N GLU A 168 -16.53 -15.23 20.00
CA GLU A 168 -15.54 -15.59 18.98
C GLU A 168 -15.55 -14.57 17.84
N PHE A 169 -14.48 -14.54 17.05
CA PHE A 169 -14.44 -13.74 15.85
C PHE A 169 -13.66 -14.46 14.75
N SER A 170 -14.05 -14.19 13.51
CA SER A 170 -13.27 -14.51 12.32
C SER A 170 -12.93 -13.22 11.59
N MET A 171 -11.88 -13.24 10.78
CA MET A 171 -11.53 -12.08 9.95
C MET A 171 -11.01 -12.50 8.58
N GLU A 172 -11.42 -11.75 7.56
CA GLU A 172 -10.99 -11.93 6.17
C GLU A 172 -10.50 -10.59 5.60
N TYR A 173 -9.49 -10.63 4.73
CA TYR A 173 -9.04 -9.43 4.04
C TYR A 173 -10.10 -8.94 3.05
N VAL A 174 -10.40 -7.64 3.07
CA VAL A 174 -11.34 -7.02 2.12
C VAL A 174 -10.62 -6.16 1.10
N ARG A 175 -9.89 -5.16 1.59
CA ARG A 175 -9.29 -4.11 0.76
C ARG A 175 -8.18 -3.38 1.48
N TYR A 176 -7.45 -2.54 0.75
CA TYR A 176 -6.62 -1.51 1.33
C TYR A 176 -7.38 -0.19 1.45
N CYS A 177 -7.09 0.56 2.51
CA CYS A 177 -7.62 1.90 2.74
C CYS A 177 -6.46 2.85 3.08
N PRO A 178 -6.53 4.14 2.73
CA PRO A 178 -5.58 5.13 3.24
C PRO A 178 -5.58 5.13 4.77
N ILE A 179 -4.39 5.14 5.35
CA ILE A 179 -4.26 5.20 6.80
C ILE A 179 -4.70 6.56 7.33
N ARG A 180 -5.02 6.60 8.62
CA ARG A 180 -5.33 7.85 9.31
C ARG A 180 -4.10 8.78 9.37
N SER A 181 -4.34 10.08 9.30
CA SER A 181 -3.29 11.09 9.24
C SER A 181 -2.36 11.09 10.46
N ASP A 182 -2.90 10.82 11.66
CA ASP A 182 -2.13 10.76 12.90
C ASP A 182 -1.15 9.58 12.93
N VAL A 183 -1.56 8.43 12.39
CA VAL A 183 -0.69 7.25 12.25
C VAL A 183 0.32 7.46 11.13
N SER A 184 -0.10 8.07 10.01
CA SER A 184 0.77 8.36 8.86
C SER A 184 1.96 9.23 9.24
N ASN A 185 1.71 10.33 9.95
CA ASN A 185 2.77 11.26 10.32
C ASN A 185 3.81 10.60 11.23
N LYS A 186 3.37 9.73 12.15
CA LYS A 186 4.27 8.96 13.02
C LYS A 186 5.17 8.02 12.22
N ILE A 187 4.61 7.27 11.26
CA ILE A 187 5.38 6.34 10.42
C ILE A 187 6.39 7.10 9.57
N ILE A 188 5.99 8.21 8.96
CA ILE A 188 6.88 9.04 8.13
C ILE A 188 8.02 9.59 8.99
N GLN A 189 7.72 10.11 10.18
CA GLN A 189 8.73 10.63 11.10
C GLN A 189 9.72 9.53 11.53
N GLN A 190 9.23 8.36 11.94
CA GLN A 190 10.08 7.22 12.30
C GLN A 190 11.00 6.79 11.16
N TYR A 191 10.48 6.81 9.92
CA TYR A 191 11.28 6.50 8.75
C TYR A 191 12.36 7.56 8.51
N GLN A 192 12.04 8.85 8.61
CA GLN A 192 13.02 9.94 8.48
C GLN A 192 14.15 9.82 9.52
N GLU A 193 13.80 9.59 10.79
CA GLU A 193 14.78 9.37 11.86
C GLU A 193 15.69 8.17 11.56
N SER A 194 15.15 7.07 11.02
CA SER A 194 15.92 5.89 10.63
C SER A 194 16.93 6.15 9.51
N LEU A 195 16.69 7.16 8.65
CA LEU A 195 17.60 7.55 7.57
C LEU A 195 18.74 8.46 8.05
N GLU A 196 18.53 9.20 9.14
CA GLU A 196 19.52 10.14 9.70
C GLU A 196 20.58 9.43 10.56
N GLN A 197 20.20 8.37 11.29
CA GLN A 197 21.10 7.60 12.16
C GLN A 197 22.34 7.04 11.42
N PRO A 198 22.21 6.43 10.21
CA PRO A 198 23.37 5.98 9.42
C PRO A 198 24.28 7.11 8.94
N GLN A 199 23.73 8.30 8.67
CA GLN A 199 24.50 9.43 8.15
C GLN A 199 25.34 10.10 9.23
N GLN A 200 24.83 10.16 10.46
CA GLN A 200 25.59 10.69 11.60
C GLN A 200 26.74 9.74 12.01
N GLN A 201 26.55 8.43 11.86
CA GLN A 201 27.60 7.45 12.14
C GLN A 201 28.74 7.47 11.09
N ARG A 202 28.39 7.71 9.82
CA ARG A 202 29.38 7.90 8.73
C ARG A 202 30.14 9.23 8.79
N ARG A 203 29.59 10.25 9.45
CA ARG A 203 30.25 11.56 9.64
C ARG A 203 31.18 11.61 10.86
N LYS A 204 31.11 10.62 11.76
CA LYS A 204 31.92 10.53 12.98
C LYS A 204 33.13 9.57 12.86
N ASN A 205 33.24 8.85 11.75
CA ASN A 205 34.38 8.01 11.38
C ASN A 205 35.14 8.67 10.23
#